data_AF-A0A4R3VXF2-F1
#
_entry.id   AF-A0A4R3VXF2-F1
#
_cell.length_a   1.000
_cell.length_b   1.000
_cell.length_c   1.000
_cell.angle_alpha   90.00
_cell.angle_beta   90.00
_cell.angle_gamma   90.00
#
_symmetry.space_group_name_H-M   'P 1'
#
loop_
_entity.id
_entity.type
_entity.pdbx_description
1 polymer ?
#
loop_
_entity_poly.entity_id
_entity_poly.type
_entity_poly.pdbx_seq_one_letter_code
_entity_poly.pdbx_strand_id
1 'polypeptide(L)'
;MAKMFNNIEDLINDMVQCFQEHAMFDILEERDVISILPIEDKAVAQDFLAKTNQILADHFEIYDEDCYGPDSMNDKEENPILFWKDYLNCFFDLQLVDDESVNSKYLGTAFGIYQITGITFRDEANKRLKRRRLNGIRLEYKVKETPMDRNNHWNRTYDKLF
;
A
#
# COMPACT_ATOMS: atom_id res chain seq x y z
N MET A 1 4.29 22.23 -2.47
CA MET A 1 3.70 21.34 -3.49
C MET A 1 2.20 21.48 -3.51
N ALA A 2 1.59 21.31 -4.69
CA ALA A 2 0.15 21.10 -4.81
C ALA A 2 -0.20 19.74 -4.19
N LYS A 3 -1.34 19.63 -3.51
CA LYS A 3 -1.84 18.33 -3.06
C LYS A 3 -2.12 17.47 -4.29
N MET A 4 -1.49 16.30 -4.41
CA MET A 4 -1.82 15.36 -5.47
C MET A 4 -2.85 14.35 -4.95
N PHE A 5 -3.88 14.09 -5.76
CA PHE A 5 -4.89 13.08 -5.47
C PHE A 5 -4.54 11.82 -6.28
N ASN A 6 -4.43 10.69 -5.61
CA ASN A 6 -4.04 9.40 -6.18
C ASN A 6 -5.10 8.36 -5.86
N ASN A 7 -5.48 7.52 -6.84
CA ASN A 7 -6.25 6.33 -6.54
C ASN A 7 -5.32 5.14 -6.30
N ILE A 8 -5.74 4.20 -5.46
CA ILE A 8 -4.91 3.03 -5.15
C ILE A 8 -4.64 2.17 -6.39
N GLU A 9 -5.60 2.08 -7.31
CA GLU A 9 -5.46 1.34 -8.55
C GLU A 9 -4.41 1.94 -9.49
N ASP A 10 -4.19 3.26 -9.44
CA ASP A 10 -3.18 3.92 -10.26
C ASP A 10 -1.76 3.62 -9.75
N LEU A 11 -1.62 3.29 -8.46
CA LEU A 11 -0.35 3.02 -7.79
C LEU A 11 0.07 1.54 -7.85
N ILE A 12 -0.80 0.64 -8.35
CA ILE A 12 -0.57 -0.82 -8.22
C ILE A 12 0.73 -1.28 -8.87
N ASN A 13 1.08 -0.75 -10.04
CA ASN A 13 2.29 -1.18 -10.76
C ASN A 13 3.55 -0.82 -9.96
N ASP A 14 3.59 0.39 -9.41
CA ASP A 14 4.69 0.84 -8.58
C ASP A 14 4.76 0.07 -7.26
N MET A 15 3.60 -0.20 -6.64
CA MET A 15 3.55 -0.97 -5.40
C MET A 15 4.05 -2.40 -5.61
N VAL A 16 3.65 -3.05 -6.71
CA VAL A 16 4.11 -4.38 -7.12
C VAL A 16 5.62 -4.38 -7.35
N GLN A 17 6.13 -3.40 -8.11
CA GLN A 17 7.57 -3.29 -8.36
C GLN A 17 8.36 -3.12 -7.06
N CYS A 18 7.95 -2.19 -6.20
CA CYS A 18 8.61 -1.98 -4.91
C CYS A 18 8.53 -3.23 -4.03
N PHE A 19 7.40 -3.95 -4.04
CA PHE A 19 7.22 -5.19 -3.29
C PHE A 19 8.20 -6.26 -3.77
N GLN A 20 8.31 -6.51 -5.08
CA GLN A 20 9.23 -7.50 -5.65
C GLN A 20 10.70 -7.20 -5.35
N GLU A 21 11.09 -5.93 -5.51
CA GLU A 21 12.48 -5.53 -5.33
C GLU A 21 12.86 -5.44 -3.84
N HIS A 22 11.86 -5.52 -2.96
CA HIS A 22 11.93 -5.14 -1.56
C HIS A 22 12.44 -3.69 -1.43
N ALA A 23 11.95 -2.77 -2.24
CA ALA A 23 12.36 -1.37 -2.25
C ALA A 23 11.49 -0.50 -1.33
N MET A 24 12.02 0.65 -0.90
CA MET A 24 11.21 1.69 -0.28
C MET A 24 10.19 2.23 -1.29
N PHE A 25 8.94 2.43 -0.86
CA PHE A 25 7.95 3.12 -1.67
C PHE A 25 8.04 4.63 -1.41
N ASP A 26 8.56 5.39 -2.36
CA ASP A 26 8.96 6.80 -2.21
C ASP A 26 8.26 7.77 -3.19
N ILE A 27 7.26 7.26 -3.92
CA ILE A 27 6.56 8.01 -4.98
C ILE A 27 5.63 9.08 -4.44
N LEU A 28 5.10 8.89 -3.23
CA LEU A 28 4.13 9.80 -2.61
C LEU A 28 4.79 10.74 -1.60
N GLU A 29 4.20 11.94 -1.44
CA GLU A 29 4.69 12.98 -0.57
C GLU A 29 3.76 13.27 0.62
N GLU A 30 4.28 14.00 1.62
CA GLU A 30 3.43 14.52 2.70
C GLU A 30 2.36 15.46 2.11
N ARG A 31 1.14 15.33 2.65
CA ARG A 31 -0.09 16.03 2.24
C ARG A 31 -0.76 15.50 0.98
N ASP A 32 -0.15 14.57 0.25
CA ASP A 32 -0.84 13.84 -0.81
C ASP A 32 -2.04 13.09 -0.24
N VAL A 33 -3.05 12.95 -1.09
CA VAL A 33 -4.31 12.30 -0.76
C VAL A 33 -4.41 11.01 -1.58
N ILE A 34 -4.74 9.92 -0.91
CA ILE A 34 -4.93 8.61 -1.53
C ILE A 34 -6.37 8.17 -1.31
N SER A 35 -7.05 7.84 -2.40
CA SER A 35 -8.34 7.15 -2.38
C SER A 35 -8.12 5.66 -2.18
N ILE A 36 -8.50 5.15 -1.00
CA ILE A 36 -8.50 3.72 -0.67
C ILE A 36 -9.96 3.29 -0.62
N LEU A 37 -10.60 3.22 -1.78
CA LEU A 37 -12.01 2.87 -1.95
C LEU A 37 -12.14 1.63 -2.83
N PRO A 38 -13.27 0.90 -2.78
CA PRO A 38 -13.53 -0.19 -3.73
C PRO A 38 -13.48 0.30 -5.18
N ILE A 39 -12.85 -0.49 -6.06
CA ILE A 39 -12.73 -0.16 -7.48
C ILE A 39 -14.07 -0.47 -8.18
N GLU A 40 -14.70 0.55 -8.75
CA GLU A 40 -16.01 0.41 -9.42
C GLU A 40 -15.92 -0.23 -10.81
N ASP A 41 -14.82 0.02 -11.53
CA ASP A 41 -14.58 -0.56 -12.86
C ASP A 41 -14.15 -2.04 -12.72
N LYS A 42 -14.97 -2.94 -13.27
CA LYS A 42 -14.72 -4.38 -13.19
C LYS A 42 -13.42 -4.83 -13.85
N ALA A 43 -13.04 -4.22 -14.98
CA ALA A 43 -11.82 -4.60 -15.68
C ALA A 43 -10.59 -4.16 -14.89
N VAL A 44 -10.63 -2.95 -14.30
CA VAL A 44 -9.56 -2.45 -13.42
C VAL A 44 -9.47 -3.28 -12.14
N ALA A 45 -10.61 -3.63 -11.54
CA ALA A 45 -10.65 -4.48 -10.34
C ALA A 45 -10.07 -5.88 -10.61
N GLN A 46 -10.37 -6.48 -11.77
CA GLN A 46 -9.82 -7.77 -12.17
C GLN A 46 -8.31 -7.71 -12.41
N ASP A 47 -7.81 -6.67 -13.09
CA ASP A 47 -6.38 -6.46 -13.29
C ASP A 47 -5.64 -6.25 -11.96
N PHE A 48 -6.21 -5.44 -11.05
CA PHE A 48 -5.68 -5.21 -9.72
C PHE A 48 -5.58 -6.52 -8.90
N LEU A 49 -6.64 -7.32 -8.92
CA LEU A 49 -6.68 -8.63 -8.26
C LEU A 49 -5.63 -9.57 -8.85
N ALA A 50 -5.56 -9.69 -10.19
CA ALA A 50 -4.63 -10.58 -10.88
C ALA A 50 -3.16 -10.23 -10.56
N LYS A 51 -2.80 -8.94 -10.58
CA LYS A 51 -1.46 -8.47 -10.20
C LYS A 51 -1.14 -8.78 -8.74
N THR A 52 -2.11 -8.59 -7.85
CA THR A 52 -1.93 -8.87 -6.42
C THR A 52 -1.77 -10.37 -6.17
N ASN A 53 -2.59 -11.23 -6.79
CA ASN A 53 -2.47 -12.68 -6.66
C ASN A 53 -1.15 -13.18 -7.21
N GLN A 54 -0.76 -12.74 -8.41
CA GLN A 54 0.50 -13.15 -9.02
C GLN A 54 1.68 -12.84 -8.09
N ILE A 55 1.71 -11.62 -7.52
CA ILE A 55 2.86 -11.22 -6.70
C ILE A 55 2.95 -11.92 -5.36
N LEU A 56 1.81 -12.18 -4.74
CA LEU A 56 1.77 -12.92 -3.49
C LEU A 56 2.05 -14.40 -3.72
N ALA A 57 1.53 -14.98 -4.81
CA ALA A 57 1.83 -16.35 -5.21
C ALA A 57 3.33 -16.55 -5.46
N ASP A 58 3.97 -15.64 -6.21
CA ASP A 58 5.42 -15.66 -6.44
C ASP A 58 6.21 -15.51 -5.13
N HIS A 59 5.76 -14.64 -4.22
CA HIS A 59 6.43 -14.41 -2.94
C HIS A 59 6.32 -15.59 -1.97
N PHE A 60 5.19 -16.30 -1.97
CA PHE A 60 4.93 -17.44 -1.08
C PHE A 60 5.18 -18.80 -1.72
N GLU A 61 5.66 -18.82 -2.98
CA GLU A 61 5.86 -20.06 -3.75
C GLU A 61 4.57 -20.89 -3.85
N ILE A 62 3.42 -20.22 -4.02
CA ILE A 62 2.11 -20.83 -4.21
C ILE A 62 1.87 -20.99 -5.71
N TYR A 63 1.62 -22.22 -6.17
CA TYR A 63 1.47 -22.52 -7.60
C TYR A 63 0.08 -23.06 -8.00
N ASP A 64 -0.70 -23.52 -7.03
CA ASP A 64 -1.92 -24.29 -7.28
C ASP A 64 -3.20 -23.58 -6.78
N GLU A 65 -3.08 -22.43 -6.13
CA GLU A 65 -4.20 -21.65 -5.59
C GLU A 65 -3.97 -20.13 -5.64
N ASP A 66 -5.07 -19.38 -5.69
CA ASP A 66 -5.05 -17.92 -5.61
C ASP A 66 -5.00 -17.46 -4.15
N CYS A 67 -4.21 -16.42 -3.87
CA CYS A 67 -4.16 -15.80 -2.54
C CYS A 67 -5.49 -15.11 -2.16
N TYR A 68 -6.19 -14.56 -3.14
CA TYR A 68 -7.52 -13.96 -3.01
C TYR A 68 -8.47 -14.53 -4.05
N GLY A 69 -9.68 -14.89 -3.61
CA GLY A 69 -10.73 -15.35 -4.51
C GLY A 69 -11.30 -14.22 -5.38
N PRO A 70 -12.03 -14.54 -6.46
CA PRO A 70 -12.66 -13.55 -7.34
C PRO A 70 -13.60 -12.58 -6.62
N ASP A 71 -14.24 -13.04 -5.54
CA ASP A 71 -15.20 -12.24 -4.76
C ASP A 71 -14.53 -11.33 -3.73
N SER A 72 -13.23 -11.49 -3.46
CA SER A 72 -12.49 -10.71 -2.45
C SER A 72 -12.49 -9.20 -2.72
N MET A 73 -12.66 -8.77 -3.98
CA MET A 73 -12.79 -7.35 -4.31
C MET A 73 -14.06 -6.70 -3.73
N ASN A 74 -15.07 -7.49 -3.38
CA ASN A 74 -16.30 -7.03 -2.74
C ASN A 74 -16.29 -7.20 -1.21
N ASP A 75 -15.26 -7.86 -0.67
CA ASP A 75 -15.14 -8.09 0.77
C ASP A 75 -14.73 -6.79 1.48
N LYS A 76 -15.21 -6.63 2.72
CA LYS A 76 -14.98 -5.43 3.54
C LYS A 76 -13.74 -5.54 4.44
N GLU A 77 -13.24 -6.75 4.64
CA GLU A 77 -12.15 -7.08 5.55
C GLU A 77 -11.03 -7.82 4.81
N GLU A 78 -11.35 -8.84 4.02
CA GLU A 78 -10.41 -9.66 3.27
C GLU A 78 -10.30 -9.20 1.80
N ASN A 79 -9.88 -7.95 1.62
CA ASN A 79 -9.80 -7.31 0.30
C ASN A 79 -8.35 -7.00 -0.08
N PRO A 80 -7.88 -7.30 -1.31
CA PRO A 80 -6.52 -7.02 -1.74
C PRO A 80 -6.17 -5.52 -1.69
N ILE A 81 -7.14 -4.60 -1.81
CA ILE A 81 -6.92 -3.16 -1.62
C ILE A 81 -6.42 -2.87 -0.19
N LEU A 82 -6.95 -3.57 0.80
CA LEU A 82 -6.59 -3.38 2.20
C LEU A 82 -5.19 -3.93 2.51
N PHE A 83 -4.78 -5.00 1.84
CA PHE A 83 -3.39 -5.46 1.88
C PHE A 83 -2.42 -4.34 1.44
N TRP A 84 -2.71 -3.71 0.29
CA TRP A 84 -1.87 -2.62 -0.22
C TRP A 84 -1.93 -1.36 0.63
N LYS A 85 -3.09 -1.04 1.22
CA LYS A 85 -3.18 0.01 2.24
C LYS A 85 -2.27 -0.27 3.43
N ASP A 86 -2.27 -1.49 3.95
CA ASP A 86 -1.40 -1.86 5.07
C ASP A 86 0.08 -1.88 4.69
N TYR A 87 0.39 -2.27 3.46
CA TYR A 87 1.72 -2.14 2.88
C TYR A 87 2.17 -0.67 2.85
N LEU A 88 1.35 0.24 2.32
CA LEU A 88 1.63 1.67 2.31
C LEU A 88 1.79 2.25 3.73
N ASN A 89 1.00 1.78 4.70
CA ASN A 89 1.13 2.18 6.12
C ASN A 89 2.47 1.76 6.77
N CYS A 90 3.26 0.90 6.12
CA CYS A 90 4.63 0.63 6.55
C CYS A 90 5.58 1.79 6.24
N PHE A 91 5.27 2.59 5.21
CA PHE A 91 6.07 3.72 4.75
C PHE A 91 5.46 5.06 5.20
N PHE A 92 4.13 5.15 5.26
CA PHE A 92 3.40 6.38 5.49
C PHE A 92 2.55 6.33 6.76
N ASP A 93 2.37 7.49 7.38
CA ASP A 93 1.30 7.72 8.35
C ASP A 93 0.10 8.27 7.59
N LEU A 94 -1.00 7.52 7.59
CA LEU A 94 -2.23 7.87 6.88
C LEU A 94 -3.29 8.36 7.88
N GLN A 95 -3.82 9.56 7.64
CA GLN A 95 -4.94 10.12 8.39
C GLN A 95 -6.19 10.17 7.52
N LEU A 96 -7.31 9.66 8.02
CA LEU A 96 -8.60 9.74 7.31
C LEU A 96 -8.98 11.20 7.11
N VAL A 97 -9.30 11.59 5.87
CA VAL A 97 -9.82 12.91 5.52
C VAL A 97 -11.28 12.97 5.92
N ASP A 98 -11.69 14.06 6.57
CA ASP A 98 -13.08 14.28 6.96
C ASP A 98 -13.95 14.65 5.76
N ASP A 99 -14.43 13.64 5.05
CA ASP A 99 -15.41 13.74 3.97
C ASP A 99 -16.62 12.86 4.31
N GLU A 100 -17.62 13.45 4.97
CA GLU A 100 -18.84 12.74 5.37
C GLU A 100 -19.60 12.12 4.18
N SER A 101 -19.48 12.69 2.98
CA SER A 101 -20.23 12.22 1.80
C SER A 101 -19.72 10.86 1.29
N VAL A 102 -18.44 10.59 1.49
CA VAL A 102 -17.77 9.34 1.12
C VAL A 102 -17.67 8.41 2.32
N ASN A 103 -17.17 8.89 3.45
CA ASN A 103 -16.82 8.06 4.61
C ASN A 103 -18.05 7.45 5.29
N SER A 104 -19.22 8.11 5.26
CA SER A 104 -20.46 7.57 5.83
C SER A 104 -20.89 6.25 5.16
N LYS A 105 -20.58 6.07 3.87
CA LYS A 105 -20.89 4.82 3.12
C LYS A 105 -20.02 3.64 3.57
N TYR A 106 -18.84 3.93 4.11
CA TYR A 106 -17.81 2.96 4.47
C TYR A 106 -17.56 2.90 5.98
N LEU A 107 -18.50 3.43 6.77
CA LEU A 107 -18.43 3.42 8.22
C LEU A 107 -18.20 2.00 8.75
N GLY A 108 -17.21 1.85 9.63
CA GLY A 108 -16.83 0.55 10.20
C GLY A 108 -15.94 -0.31 9.30
N THR A 109 -15.49 0.21 8.15
CA THR A 109 -14.50 -0.46 7.29
C THR A 109 -13.19 0.32 7.25
N ALA A 110 -12.15 -0.30 6.71
CA ALA A 110 -10.86 0.36 6.48
C ALA A 110 -10.80 1.20 5.20
N PHE A 111 -11.87 1.24 4.39
CA PHE A 111 -11.96 2.08 3.20
C PHE A 111 -12.18 3.56 3.56
N GLY A 112 -11.68 4.44 2.71
CA GLY A 112 -11.83 5.88 2.86
C GLY A 112 -10.80 6.66 2.05
N ILE A 113 -10.87 7.98 2.17
CA ILE A 113 -9.88 8.90 1.58
C ILE A 113 -8.90 9.28 2.69
N TYR A 114 -7.61 9.11 2.43
CA TYR A 114 -6.56 9.32 3.42
C TYR A 114 -5.57 10.38 2.95
N GLN A 115 -5.12 11.22 3.87
CA GLN A 115 -4.00 12.13 3.65
C GLN A 115 -2.74 11.55 4.30
N ILE A 116 -1.61 11.64 3.58
CA ILE A 116 -0.29 11.34 4.16
C ILE A 116 0.09 12.47 5.10
N THR A 117 0.28 12.16 6.37
CA THR A 117 0.69 13.14 7.40
C THR A 117 2.14 12.98 7.83
N GLY A 118 2.76 11.87 7.47
CA GLY A 118 4.14 11.57 7.81
C GLY A 118 4.71 10.48 6.92
N ILE A 119 6.03 10.52 6.75
CA ILE A 119 6.79 9.52 6.00
C ILE A 119 7.86 8.94 6.92
N THR A 120 7.97 7.62 6.93
CA THR A 120 8.78 6.85 7.87
C THR A 120 10.20 6.63 7.33
N PHE A 121 11.19 6.59 8.22
CA PHE A 121 12.58 6.21 7.90
C PHE A 121 12.70 4.70 7.70
N ARG A 122 13.65 4.25 6.87
CA ARG A 122 13.86 2.83 6.54
C ARG A 122 13.84 1.88 7.75
N ASP A 123 14.59 2.20 8.80
CA ASP A 123 14.64 1.37 10.01
C ASP A 123 13.27 1.18 10.66
N GLU A 124 12.47 2.24 10.68
CA GLU A 124 11.13 2.20 11.25
C GLU A 124 10.16 1.50 10.29
N ALA A 125 10.31 1.66 8.97
CA ALA A 125 9.56 0.90 7.98
C ALA A 125 9.82 -0.61 8.11
N ASN A 126 11.08 -1.01 8.28
CA ASN A 126 11.48 -2.40 8.55
C ASN A 126 10.86 -2.94 9.86
N LYS A 127 10.77 -2.12 10.91
CA LYS A 127 10.09 -2.50 12.16
C LYS A 127 8.58 -2.66 11.93
N ARG A 128 7.95 -1.76 11.16
CA ARG A 128 6.52 -1.82 10.82
C ARG A 128 6.21 -3.08 10.01
N LEU A 129 6.96 -3.36 8.96
CA LEU A 129 6.83 -4.58 8.14
C LEU A 129 6.95 -5.85 8.99
N LYS A 130 7.94 -5.92 9.89
CA LYS A 130 8.16 -7.09 10.75
C LYS A 130 7.04 -7.31 11.79
N ARG A 131 6.40 -6.23 12.25
CA ARG A 131 5.37 -6.25 13.32
C ARG A 131 3.96 -6.42 12.77
N ARG A 132 3.69 -5.92 11.57
CA ARG A 132 2.36 -5.97 10.96
C ARG A 132 2.10 -7.33 10.33
N ARG A 133 0.87 -7.80 10.48
CA ARG A 133 0.30 -8.85 9.63
C ARG A 133 -0.53 -8.14 8.58
N LEU A 134 -0.06 -8.09 7.35
CA LEU A 134 -0.81 -7.47 6.26
C LEU A 134 -1.89 -8.46 5.84
N ASN A 135 -3.14 -8.18 6.21
CA ASN A 135 -4.26 -9.11 6.04
C ASN A 135 -3.95 -10.56 6.52
N GLY A 136 -3.39 -10.70 7.72
CA GLY A 136 -3.02 -12.01 8.30
C GLY A 136 -1.63 -12.53 7.91
N ILE A 137 -1.02 -11.97 6.85
CA ILE A 137 0.25 -12.42 6.27
C ILE A 137 1.44 -11.72 6.94
N ARG A 138 2.49 -12.49 7.28
CA ARG A 138 3.76 -11.93 7.77
C ARG A 138 4.76 -11.82 6.62
N LEU A 139 5.23 -10.61 6.35
CA LEU A 139 6.32 -10.41 5.40
C LEU A 139 7.66 -10.69 6.09
N GLU A 140 8.45 -11.60 5.52
CA GLU A 140 9.74 -12.03 6.08
C GLU A 140 10.93 -11.39 5.36
N TYR A 141 10.79 -10.15 4.90
CA TYR A 141 11.86 -9.40 4.23
C TYR A 141 12.11 -8.02 4.85
N LYS A 142 13.26 -7.43 4.48
CA LYS A 142 13.62 -6.04 4.80
C LYS A 142 13.67 -5.21 3.53
N VAL A 143 13.23 -3.96 3.63
CA VAL A 143 13.35 -2.99 2.55
C VAL A 143 14.81 -2.57 2.34
N LYS A 144 15.23 -2.55 1.08
CA LYS A 144 16.54 -2.16 0.56
C LYS A 144 16.56 -0.68 0.24
N GLU A 145 17.77 -0.14 0.11
CA GLU A 145 18.00 1.22 -0.37
C GLU A 145 17.63 1.32 -1.86
N THR A 146 16.88 2.36 -2.22
CA THR A 146 16.72 2.77 -3.61
C THR A 146 17.83 3.76 -3.97
N PRO A 147 18.64 3.50 -5.02
CA PRO A 147 19.76 4.36 -5.39
C PRO A 147 19.35 5.73 -5.97
N MET A 148 18.06 5.92 -6.25
CA MET A 148 17.49 7.17 -6.73
C MET A 148 16.15 7.42 -6.05
N ASP A 149 16.19 8.06 -4.89
CA ASP A 149 15.02 8.78 -4.41
C ASP A 149 14.78 9.97 -5.35
N ARG A 150 13.71 9.88 -6.15
CA ARG A 150 13.37 10.94 -7.13
C ARG A 150 13.01 12.26 -6.45
N ASN A 151 12.69 12.24 -5.16
CA ASN A 151 12.13 13.33 -4.39
C ASN A 151 13.07 13.87 -3.28
N ASN A 152 14.36 13.52 -3.33
CA ASN A 152 15.41 14.02 -2.41
C ASN A 152 15.21 13.70 -0.91
N HIS A 153 14.51 12.64 -0.54
CA HIS A 153 14.43 12.15 0.84
C HIS A 153 15.60 11.24 1.23
N TRP A 154 16.81 11.49 0.72
CA TRP A 154 18.05 10.74 1.00
C TRP A 154 18.27 10.41 2.49
N ASN A 155 17.86 11.30 3.41
CA ASN A 155 17.94 11.08 4.86
C ASN A 155 17.03 9.95 5.39
N ARG A 156 16.06 9.47 4.59
CA ARG A 156 15.08 8.42 4.94
C ARG A 156 15.51 7.05 4.44
N THR A 157 16.23 7.00 3.32
CA THR A 157 16.85 5.80 2.75
C THR A 157 18.01 5.30 3.60
N TYR A 158 18.76 6.25 4.21
CA TYR A 158 19.81 5.96 5.18
C TYR A 158 19.24 5.93 6.60
N ASP A 159 19.71 4.99 7.42
CA ASP A 159 19.34 4.92 8.83
C ASP A 159 19.69 6.26 9.49
N LYS A 160 18.73 6.81 10.23
CA LYS A 160 18.82 8.15 10.82
C LYS A 160 19.90 8.15 11.92
N LEU A 161 21.16 8.30 11.52
CA LEU A 161 22.35 8.36 12.37
C LEU A 161 23.24 9.59 12.06
N PHE A 162 22.66 10.64 11.50
CA PHE A 162 23.30 11.96 11.35
C PHE A 162 22.49 13.04 12.06
#